data_AF-X1EU77-F1
#
_entry.id   AF-X1EU77-F1
#
_cell.length_a   1.000
_cell.length_b   1.000
_cell.length_c   1.000
_cell.angle_alpha   90.00
_cell.angle_beta   90.00
_cell.angle_gamma   90.00
#
_symmetry.space_group_name_H-M   'P 1'
#
loop_
_entity.id
_entity.type
_entity.pdbx_description
1 polymer ?
#
loop_
_entity_poly.entity_id
_entity_poly.type
_entity_poly.pdbx_seq_one_letter_code
_entity_poly.pdbx_strand_id
1 'polypeptide(L)'
;LYRASKRDCDICPLRAKCCTRKEARKIPRDLHEDARDVARRKMKTKAFAKSRDERKRVEMRFAHLKTHHRFERLRLRGLSGARDEFHLAAIVQNLKTLAGQLIRPPPPRPAYA
;
A
#
# COMPACT_ATOMS: atom_id res chain seq x y z
N LEU A 1 -2.69 9.92 24.53
CA LEU A 1 -1.45 10.74 24.62
C LEU A 1 -0.74 10.44 25.94
N TYR A 2 0.39 9.73 25.92
CA TYR A 2 1.19 9.50 27.12
C TYR A 2 2.06 10.73 27.43
N ARG A 3 2.11 11.11 28.71
CA ARG A 3 2.96 12.19 29.23
C ARG A 3 3.71 11.66 30.44
N ALA A 4 5.03 11.67 30.38
CA ALA A 4 5.86 11.36 31.53
C ALA A 4 5.78 12.51 32.54
N SER A 5 6.06 12.21 33.82
CA SER A 5 6.22 13.27 34.81
C SER A 5 7.54 14.01 34.57
N LYS A 6 7.58 15.29 34.96
CA LYS A 6 8.80 16.10 34.88
C LYS A 6 9.90 15.54 35.80
N ARG A 7 9.53 15.10 37.00
CA ARG A 7 10.44 14.53 38.00
C ARG A 7 11.18 13.31 37.44
N ASP A 8 10.45 12.40 36.79
CA ASP A 8 11.06 11.22 36.16
C ASP A 8 11.98 11.62 34.99
N CYS A 9 11.61 12.66 34.24
CA CYS A 9 12.43 13.16 33.14
C CYS A 9 13.69 13.87 33.61
N ASP A 10 13.66 14.57 34.75
CA ASP A 10 14.78 15.38 35.25
C ASP A 10 15.97 14.52 35.71
N ILE A 11 15.72 13.34 36.27
CA ILE A 11 16.77 12.36 36.61
C ILE A 11 17.14 11.42 35.45
N CYS A 12 16.47 11.53 34.30
CA CYS A 12 16.65 10.60 33.18
C CYS A 12 17.93 10.92 32.38
N PRO A 13 18.88 9.98 32.21
CA PRO A 13 20.11 10.22 31.45
C PRO A 13 19.86 10.46 29.94
N LEU A 14 18.68 10.10 29.44
CA LEU A 14 18.28 10.29 28.05
C LEU A 14 17.52 11.60 27.81
N ARG A 15 17.29 12.43 28.84
CA ARG A 15 16.50 13.68 28.77
C ARG A 15 16.93 14.58 27.62
N ALA A 16 18.24 14.81 27.46
CA ALA A 16 18.79 15.64 26.39
C ALA A 16 18.41 15.14 24.98
N LYS A 17 18.24 13.83 24.80
CA LYS A 17 17.86 13.21 23.52
C LYS A 17 16.34 13.19 23.30
N CYS A 18 15.54 13.00 24.36
CA CYS A 18 14.09 12.79 24.23
C CYS A 18 13.25 14.06 24.47
N CYS A 19 13.80 15.06 25.15
CA CYS A 19 13.10 16.27 25.61
C CYS A 19 13.81 17.54 25.10
N THR A 20 13.98 17.66 23.78
CA THR A 20 14.76 18.76 23.17
C THR A 20 14.14 20.15 23.34
N ARG A 21 12.81 20.24 23.45
CA ARG A 21 12.07 21.53 23.60
C ARG A 21 11.02 21.53 24.71
N LYS A 22 10.74 20.37 25.31
CA LYS A 22 9.64 20.20 26.26
C LYS A 22 10.19 19.73 27.58
N GLU A 23 9.60 20.20 28.68
CA GLU A 23 10.02 19.86 30.05
C GLU A 23 9.90 18.38 30.39
N ALA A 24 9.00 17.66 29.71
CA ALA A 24 8.78 16.24 29.91
C ALA A 24 8.42 15.55 28.59
N ARG A 25 8.75 14.25 28.51
CA ARG A 25 8.53 13.43 27.31
C ARG A 25 7.03 13.29 27.05
N LYS A 26 6.61 13.56 25.81
CA LYS A 26 5.23 13.36 25.34
C LYS A 26 5.26 12.40 24.17
N ILE A 27 4.51 11.30 24.28
CA ILE A 27 4.39 10.29 23.23
C ILE A 27 2.93 10.26 22.79
N PRO A 28 2.59 10.81 21.61
CA PRO A 28 1.26 10.62 21.03
C PRO A 28 1.14 9.16 20.62
N ARG A 29 0.44 8.38 21.45
CA ARG A 29 0.00 7.02 21.15
C ARG A 29 -1.47 7.10 20.77
N ASP A 30 -1.81 6.53 19.62
CA ASP A 30 -3.19 6.44 19.14
C ASP A 30 -3.98 5.42 19.97
N LEU A 31 -5.31 5.54 19.98
CA LEU A 31 -6.18 4.58 20.64
C LEU A 31 -5.99 3.16 20.07
N HIS A 32 -5.71 3.05 18.78
CA HIS A 32 -5.50 1.80 18.06
C HIS A 32 -4.03 1.52 17.78
N GLU A 33 -3.11 2.04 18.60
CA GLU A 33 -1.68 1.82 18.37
C GLU A 33 -1.30 0.34 18.40
N ASP A 34 -1.96 -0.48 19.21
CA ASP A 34 -1.70 -1.92 19.25
C ASP A 34 -1.98 -2.59 17.89
N ALA A 35 -3.06 -2.17 17.21
CA ALA A 35 -3.35 -2.63 15.85
C ALA A 35 -2.28 -2.15 14.85
N ARG A 36 -1.77 -0.92 15.02
CA ARG A 36 -0.67 -0.40 14.20
C ARG A 36 0.65 -1.11 14.47
N ASP A 37 0.94 -1.48 15.72
CA ASP A 37 2.10 -2.27 16.11
C ASP A 37 2.07 -3.66 15.44
N VAL A 38 0.90 -4.31 15.42
CA VAL A 38 0.68 -5.56 14.69
C VAL A 38 0.93 -5.39 13.19
N ALA A 39 0.38 -4.34 12.58
CA ALA A 39 0.61 -4.04 11.17
C ALA A 39 2.10 -3.78 10.88
N ARG A 40 2.77 -2.96 11.69
CA ARG A 40 4.22 -2.68 11.60
C ARG A 40 5.07 -3.93 11.73
N ARG A 41 4.68 -4.87 12.60
CA ARG A 41 5.36 -6.16 12.72
C ARG A 41 5.18 -7.01 11.46
N LYS A 42 3.96 -7.11 10.94
CA LYS A 42 3.67 -7.84 9.69
C LYS A 42 4.45 -7.26 8.51
N MET A 43 4.53 -5.93 8.40
CA MET A 43 5.22 -5.24 7.31
C MET A 43 6.70 -5.63 7.15
N LYS A 44 7.36 -6.08 8.23
CA LYS A 44 8.77 -6.50 8.22
C LYS A 44 8.99 -7.94 7.72
N THR A 45 7.93 -8.67 7.43
CA THR A 45 8.03 -10.09 7.02
C THR A 45 8.17 -10.25 5.51
N LYS A 46 8.86 -11.32 5.08
CA LYS A 46 8.95 -11.69 3.65
C LYS A 46 7.56 -12.00 3.06
N ALA A 47 6.68 -12.62 3.85
CA ALA A 47 5.31 -12.91 3.44
C ALA A 47 4.52 -11.63 3.12
N PHE A 48 4.68 -10.59 3.92
CA PHE A 48 4.06 -9.30 3.64
C PHE A 48 4.64 -8.63 2.39
N ALA A 49 5.95 -8.71 2.17
CA ALA A 49 6.56 -8.17 0.96
C ALA A 49 5.96 -8.82 -0.31
N LYS A 50 5.85 -10.16 -0.32
CA LYS A 50 5.19 -10.91 -1.40
C LYS A 50 3.73 -10.48 -1.57
N SER A 51 2.96 -10.47 -0.49
CA SER A 51 1.55 -10.07 -0.53
C SER A 51 1.35 -8.63 -1.02
N ARG A 52 2.22 -7.69 -0.62
CA ARG A 52 2.20 -6.31 -1.10
C ARG A 52 2.42 -6.25 -2.60
N ASP A 53 3.39 -7.00 -3.11
CA ASP A 53 3.71 -6.99 -4.54
C ASP A 53 2.58 -7.64 -5.37
N GLU A 54 1.92 -8.66 -4.84
CA GLU A 54 0.71 -9.25 -5.42
C GLU A 54 -0.47 -8.26 -5.44
N ARG A 55 -0.72 -7.54 -4.32
CA ARG A 55 -1.79 -6.52 -4.25
C ARG A 55 -1.55 -5.39 -5.25
N LYS A 56 -0.30 -4.92 -5.39
CA LYS A 56 0.05 -3.88 -6.37
C LYS A 56 -0.32 -4.26 -7.80
N ARG A 57 -0.24 -5.55 -8.18
CA ARG A 57 -0.65 -6.00 -9.52
C ARG A 57 -2.14 -5.75 -9.77
N VAL A 58 -2.97 -5.97 -8.77
CA VAL A 58 -4.42 -5.74 -8.83
C VAL A 58 -4.74 -4.25 -8.74
N GLU A 59 -4.18 -3.55 -7.74
CA GLU A 59 -4.38 -2.12 -7.53
C GLU A 59 -4.01 -1.30 -8.78
N MET A 60 -2.93 -1.67 -9.48
CA MET A 60 -2.50 -0.99 -10.70
C MET A 60 -3.50 -1.17 -11.85
N ARG A 61 -4.15 -2.33 -11.98
CA ARG A 61 -5.19 -2.53 -12.99
C ARG A 61 -6.38 -1.59 -12.77
N PHE A 62 -6.81 -1.43 -11.52
CA PHE A 62 -7.85 -0.45 -11.17
C PHE A 62 -7.39 0.99 -11.38
N ALA A 63 -6.13 1.32 -11.07
CA ALA A 63 -5.58 2.64 -11.35
C ALA A 63 -5.60 2.94 -12.86
N HIS A 64 -5.21 1.99 -13.70
CA HIS A 64 -5.27 2.12 -15.17
C HIS A 64 -6.71 2.24 -15.69
N LEU A 65 -7.67 1.51 -15.09
CA LEU A 65 -9.09 1.66 -15.45
C LEU A 65 -9.54 3.11 -15.25
N LYS A 66 -9.25 3.69 -14.09
CA LYS A 66 -9.64 5.07 -13.78
C LYS A 66 -8.91 6.08 -14.67
N THR A 67 -7.60 5.97 -14.78
CA THR A 67 -6.76 7.00 -15.43
C THR A 67 -6.75 6.93 -16.96
N HIS A 68 -6.64 5.73 -17.54
CA HIS A 68 -6.51 5.56 -19.00
C HIS A 68 -7.84 5.24 -19.68
N HIS A 69 -8.74 4.55 -18.99
CA HIS A 69 -10.04 4.18 -19.55
C HIS A 69 -11.18 5.06 -19.06
N ARG A 70 -10.89 6.07 -18.22
CA ARG A 70 -11.87 7.00 -17.62
C ARG A 70 -13.05 6.26 -16.98
N PHE A 71 -12.78 5.08 -16.42
CA PHE A 71 -13.77 4.23 -15.76
C PHE A 71 -14.02 4.73 -14.33
N GLU A 72 -14.57 5.94 -14.23
CA GLU A 72 -14.79 6.63 -12.95
C GLU A 72 -16.21 6.42 -12.41
N ARG A 73 -17.16 6.11 -13.30
CA ARG A 73 -18.58 5.92 -12.97
C ARG A 73 -19.14 4.76 -13.77
N LEU A 74 -19.99 3.97 -13.11
CA LEU A 74 -20.81 2.95 -13.74
C LEU A 74 -22.01 3.61 -14.42
N ARG A 75 -22.34 3.17 -15.62
CA ARG A 75 -23.45 3.70 -16.44
C ARG A 75 -24.72 2.88 -16.28
N LEU A 76 -24.59 1.58 -16.05
CA LEU A 76 -25.68 0.64 -15.83
C LEU A 76 -26.09 0.64 -14.36
N ARG A 77 -27.40 0.44 -14.11
CA ARG A 77 -27.96 0.41 -12.76
C ARG A 77 -27.98 -1.01 -12.20
N GLY A 78 -27.88 -1.10 -10.87
CA GLY A 78 -27.96 -2.37 -10.13
C GLY A 78 -26.67 -3.20 -10.17
N LEU A 79 -26.62 -4.24 -9.34
CA LEU A 79 -25.45 -5.10 -9.18
C LEU A 79 -25.09 -5.84 -10.47
N SER A 80 -26.08 -6.27 -11.25
CA SER A 80 -25.87 -6.93 -12.55
C SER A 80 -25.20 -5.98 -13.55
N GLY A 81 -25.71 -4.75 -13.68
CA GLY A 81 -25.11 -3.74 -14.55
C GLY A 81 -23.67 -3.40 -14.16
N ALA A 82 -23.42 -3.22 -12.86
CA ALA A 82 -22.07 -3.03 -12.35
C ALA A 82 -21.13 -4.19 -12.73
N ARG A 83 -21.59 -5.43 -12.52
CA ARG A 83 -20.85 -6.65 -12.84
C ARG A 83 -20.49 -6.71 -14.33
N ASP A 84 -21.43 -6.41 -15.21
CA ASP A 84 -21.24 -6.48 -16.66
C ASP A 84 -20.21 -5.43 -17.13
N GLU A 85 -20.32 -4.20 -16.64
CA GLU A 85 -19.35 -3.14 -16.96
C GLU A 85 -17.93 -3.49 -16.50
N PHE A 86 -17.78 -4.04 -15.29
CA PHE A 86 -16.47 -4.48 -14.79
C PHE A 86 -15.90 -5.64 -15.60
N HIS A 87 -16.74 -6.60 -16.02
CA HIS A 87 -16.29 -7.72 -16.85
C HIS A 87 -15.80 -7.24 -18.21
N LEU A 88 -16.55 -6.35 -18.88
CA LEU A 88 -16.12 -5.76 -20.14
C LEU A 88 -14.78 -5.01 -19.99
N ALA A 89 -14.64 -4.21 -18.94
CA ALA A 89 -13.41 -3.48 -18.66
C ALA A 89 -12.22 -4.43 -18.41
N ALA A 90 -12.44 -5.53 -17.67
CA ALA A 90 -11.43 -6.55 -17.41
C ALA A 90 -11.02 -7.29 -18.69
N ILE A 91 -11.98 -7.65 -19.56
CA ILE A 91 -11.71 -8.27 -20.86
C ILE A 91 -10.81 -7.37 -21.69
N VAL A 92 -11.15 -6.08 -21.83
CA VAL A 92 -10.34 -5.11 -22.57
C VAL A 92 -8.92 -5.03 -22.01
N GLN A 93 -8.74 -4.96 -20.69
CA GLN A 93 -7.41 -4.92 -20.09
C GLN A 93 -6.61 -6.20 -20.31
N ASN A 94 -7.25 -7.37 -20.28
CA ASN A 94 -6.61 -8.65 -20.56
C ASN A 94 -6.16 -8.74 -22.02
N LEU A 95 -7.01 -8.30 -22.97
CA LEU A 95 -6.65 -8.23 -24.39
C LEU A 95 -5.47 -7.29 -24.64
N LYS A 96 -5.45 -6.10 -24.01
CA LYS A 96 -4.29 -5.18 -24.09
C LYS A 96 -3.01 -5.81 -23.55
N THR A 97 -3.12 -6.58 -22.45
CA THR A 97 -1.98 -7.29 -21.87
C THR A 97 -1.45 -8.36 -22.84
N LEU A 98 -2.35 -9.16 -23.42
CA LEU A 98 -2.01 -10.19 -24.39
C LEU A 98 -1.34 -9.61 -25.64
N ALA A 99 -1.94 -8.57 -26.23
CA ALA A 99 -1.38 -7.89 -27.39
C ALA A 99 0.03 -7.35 -27.11
N GLY A 100 0.26 -6.74 -25.94
CA GLY A 100 1.57 -6.26 -25.53
C GLY A 100 2.62 -7.36 -25.35
N GLN A 101 2.21 -8.59 -25.03
CA GLN A 101 3.11 -9.75 -24.95
C GLN A 101 3.44 -10.32 -26.33
N LEU A 102 2.45 -10.37 -27.23
CA LEU A 102 2.64 -10.89 -28.59
C LEU A 102 3.54 -9.99 -29.45
N ILE A 103 3.47 -8.66 -29.24
CA ILE A 103 4.22 -7.68 -30.04
C ILE A 103 5.66 -7.50 -29.52
N ARG A 104 5.96 -7.90 -28.27
CA ARG A 104 7.30 -7.70 -27.70
C ARG A 104 8.32 -8.67 -28.32
N PRO A 105 9.49 -8.18 -28.75
CA PRO A 105 10.56 -9.05 -29.20
C PRO A 105 11.00 -9.98 -28.06
N PRO A 106 11.45 -11.22 -28.38
CA PRO A 106 11.89 -12.16 -27.37
C PRO A 106 13.04 -11.55 -26.55
N PRO A 107 13.17 -11.89 -25.25
CA PRO A 107 14.29 -11.44 -24.46
C PRO A 107 15.61 -11.89 -25.12
N PRO A 108 16.67 -11.08 -25.05
CA PRO A 108 17.97 -11.48 -25.58
C PRO A 108 18.39 -12.81 -24.96
N ARG A 109 18.87 -13.75 -25.78
CA ARG A 109 19.41 -15.02 -25.28
C ARG A 109 20.55 -14.69 -24.32
N PRO A 110 20.63 -15.34 -23.15
CA PRO A 110 21.78 -15.16 -22.26
C PRO A 110 23.04 -15.53 -23.04
N ALA A 111 24.04 -14.64 -22.99
CA ALA A 111 25.37 -14.97 -23.49
C ALA A 111 25.86 -16.16 -22.66
N TYR A 112 26.00 -17.31 -23.29
CA TYR A 112 26.71 -18.43 -22.68
C TYR A 112 28.14 -17.95 -22.40
N ALA A 113 28.54 -18.02 -21.14
CA ALA A 113 29.93 -17.90 -20.69
C ALA A 113 30.56 -19.29 -20.62
#